data_AF-A0A1J3CHI1-F1
#
_entry.id   AF-A0A1J3CHI1-F1
#
_cell.length_a   1.000
_cell.length_b   1.000
_cell.length_c   1.000
_cell.angle_alpha   90.00
_cell.angle_beta   90.00
_cell.angle_gamma   90.00
#
_symmetry.space_group_name_H-M   'P 1'
#
loop_
_entity.id
_entity.type
_entity.pdbx_description
1 polymer ?
#
loop_
_entity_poly.entity_id
_entity_poly.type
_entity_poly.pdbx_seq_one_letter_code
_entity_poly.pdbx_strand_id
1 'polypeptide(L)'
;GGEEAYPEDVLSSPVSIRLRWVILLMLCKIDGKAQPYKDVALSYLFLANNLQYVVNKVRSSKLNLLLGGDCVARHESKVSRYIAKFEKLAWGKVLTSLPEDPTAEISPEKAREHFVNFNTEFELAYRK
;
A
#
# COMPACT_ATOMS: atom_id res chain seq x y z
N GLY A 1 -13.62 -36.66 -25.24
CA GLY A 1 -12.25 -36.21 -25.52
C GLY A 1 -12.13 -34.76 -25.12
N GLY A 2 -11.57 -34.53 -23.94
CA GLY A 2 -11.26 -33.21 -23.41
C GLY A 2 -10.21 -33.46 -22.34
N GLU A 3 -8.94 -33.24 -22.69
CA GLU A 3 -7.86 -33.24 -21.71
C GLU A 3 -8.05 -32.01 -20.83
N GLU A 4 -8.63 -32.22 -19.65
CA GLU A 4 -8.48 -31.27 -18.55
C GLU A 4 -7.01 -31.27 -18.14
N ALA A 5 -6.25 -30.30 -18.67
CA ALA A 5 -4.86 -30.10 -18.30
C ALA A 5 -4.77 -29.90 -16.78
N TYR A 6 -3.94 -30.71 -16.13
CA TYR A 6 -3.75 -30.64 -14.68
C TYR A 6 -3.20 -29.25 -14.29
N PRO A 7 -3.52 -28.74 -13.08
CA PRO A 7 -3.07 -27.40 -12.64
C PRO A 7 -1.54 -27.21 -12.74
N GLU A 8 -0.76 -28.27 -12.58
CA GLU A 8 0.69 -28.28 -12.71
C GLU A 8 1.18 -28.00 -14.14
N ASP A 9 0.45 -28.47 -15.17
CA ASP A 9 0.78 -28.22 -16.58
C ASP A 9 0.54 -26.75 -16.96
N VAL A 10 -0.53 -26.14 -16.43
CA VAL A 10 -0.85 -24.73 -16.65
C VAL A 10 0.19 -23.83 -15.97
N LEU A 11 0.65 -24.18 -14.77
CA LEU A 11 1.68 -23.44 -14.05
C LEU A 11 3.07 -23.55 -14.71
N SER A 12 3.36 -24.70 -15.32
CA SER A 12 4.66 -25.01 -15.94
C SER A 12 4.77 -24.61 -17.41
N SER A 13 3.66 -24.18 -18.03
CA SER A 13 3.65 -23.68 -19.40
C SER A 13 4.67 -22.53 -19.62
N PRO A 14 5.40 -22.51 -20.76
CA PRO A 14 6.31 -21.43 -21.11
C PRO A 14 5.66 -20.04 -21.07
N VAL A 15 4.38 -19.95 -21.44
CA VAL A 15 3.60 -18.71 -21.40
C VAL A 15 3.40 -18.24 -19.96
N SER A 16 3.05 -19.16 -19.06
CA SER A 16 2.85 -18.88 -17.63
C SER A 16 4.14 -18.42 -16.95
N ILE A 17 5.28 -19.02 -17.31
CA ILE A 17 6.60 -18.58 -16.86
C ILE A 17 6.87 -17.15 -17.34
N ARG A 18 6.68 -16.87 -18.65
CA ARG A 18 6.88 -15.52 -19.21
C ARG A 18 5.98 -14.47 -18.54
N LEU A 19 4.71 -14.80 -18.28
CA LEU A 19 3.78 -13.88 -17.61
C LEU A 19 4.21 -13.58 -16.17
N ARG A 20 4.65 -14.58 -15.40
CA ARG A 20 5.21 -14.37 -14.05
C ARG A 20 6.44 -13.45 -14.09
N TRP A 21 7.32 -13.62 -15.08
CA TRP A 21 8.46 -12.72 -15.30
C TRP A 21 8.04 -11.29 -15.63
N VAL A 22 7.04 -11.09 -16.49
CA VAL A 22 6.52 -9.75 -16.82
C VAL A 22 5.95 -9.07 -15.58
N ILE A 23 5.20 -9.79 -14.74
CA ILE A 23 4.66 -9.27 -13.48
C ILE A 23 5.78 -8.90 -12.52
N LEU A 24 6.81 -9.75 -12.38
CA LEU A 24 7.99 -9.44 -11.57
C LEU A 24 8.70 -8.16 -12.05
N LEU A 25 8.96 -8.05 -13.34
CA LEU A 25 9.60 -6.86 -13.93
C LEU A 25 8.74 -5.60 -13.75
N MET A 26 7.42 -5.73 -13.85
CA MET A 26 6.49 -4.63 -13.58
C MET A 26 6.60 -4.16 -12.12
N LEU A 27 6.62 -5.09 -11.15
CA LEU A 27 6.80 -4.78 -9.74
C LEU A 27 8.13 -4.08 -9.48
N CYS A 28 9.23 -4.57 -10.07
CA CYS A 28 10.54 -3.89 -9.96
C CYS A 28 10.52 -2.48 -10.56
N LYS A 29 9.81 -2.27 -11.68
CA LYS A 29 9.66 -0.93 -12.27
C LYS A 29 8.83 -0.01 -11.38
N ILE A 30 7.79 -0.52 -10.72
CA ILE A 30 7.00 0.25 -9.75
C ILE A 30 7.89 0.67 -8.58
N ASP A 31 8.67 -0.25 -8.01
CA ASP A 31 9.61 0.04 -6.92
C ASP A 31 10.62 1.12 -7.35
N GLY A 32 11.19 1.02 -8.56
CA GLY A 32 12.08 2.04 -9.10
C GLY A 32 11.43 3.40 -9.30
N LYS A 33 10.17 3.45 -9.74
CA LYS A 33 9.41 4.71 -9.89
C LYS A 33 9.01 5.36 -8.57
N ALA A 34 9.01 4.61 -7.47
CA ALA A 34 8.73 5.13 -6.15
C ALA A 34 9.94 5.86 -5.53
N GLN A 35 11.17 5.51 -5.94
CA GLN A 35 12.41 6.07 -5.41
C GLN A 35 12.59 7.60 -5.58
N PRO A 36 12.26 8.24 -6.72
CA PRO A 36 12.50 9.67 -6.90
C PRO A 36 11.51 10.59 -6.16
N TYR A 37 10.52 10.04 -5.46
CA TYR A 37 9.58 10.85 -4.67
C TYR A 37 10.34 11.54 -3.52
N LYS A 38 10.24 12.87 -3.46
CA LYS A 38 10.83 13.66 -2.37
C LYS A 38 10.12 13.42 -1.04
N ASP A 39 8.80 13.27 -1.09
CA ASP A 39 8.01 12.90 0.09
C ASP A 39 7.88 11.38 0.19
N VAL A 40 8.44 10.82 1.27
CA VAL A 40 8.43 9.38 1.53
C VAL A 40 7.01 8.82 1.73
N ALA A 41 6.09 9.61 2.31
CA ALA A 41 4.70 9.21 2.45
C ALA A 41 4.05 9.03 1.06
N LEU A 42 4.26 9.98 0.15
CA LEU A 42 3.73 9.89 -1.22
C LEU A 42 4.35 8.70 -1.99
N SER A 43 5.61 8.36 -1.74
CA SER A 43 6.22 7.13 -2.27
C SER A 43 5.45 5.88 -1.82
N TYR A 44 5.11 5.78 -0.53
CA TYR A 44 4.32 4.66 -0.02
C TYR A 44 2.88 4.63 -0.54
N LEU A 45 2.24 5.80 -0.72
CA LEU A 45 0.92 5.90 -1.36
C LEU A 45 0.96 5.40 -2.81
N PHE A 46 1.97 5.83 -3.58
CA PHE A 46 2.19 5.36 -4.94
C PHE A 46 2.37 3.84 -4.99
N LEU A 47 3.20 3.28 -4.11
CA LEU A 47 3.43 1.84 -4.01
C LEU A 47 2.15 1.08 -3.64
N ALA A 48 1.38 1.56 -2.66
CA ALA A 48 0.11 0.95 -2.27
C ALA A 48 -0.88 0.94 -3.42
N ASN A 49 -1.10 2.08 -4.08
CA ASN A 49 -2.06 2.22 -5.18
C ASN A 49 -1.71 1.30 -6.36
N ASN A 50 -0.45 1.31 -6.80
CA ASN A 50 -0.03 0.50 -7.93
C ASN A 50 -0.04 -0.99 -7.61
N LEU A 51 0.39 -1.39 -6.41
CA LEU A 51 0.37 -2.80 -6.03
C LEU A 51 -1.05 -3.32 -5.83
N GLN A 52 -1.95 -2.52 -5.24
CA GLN A 52 -3.37 -2.85 -5.13
C GLN A 52 -3.99 -3.04 -6.51
N TYR A 53 -3.66 -2.18 -7.47
CA TYR A 53 -4.11 -2.33 -8.86
C TYR A 53 -3.64 -3.66 -9.45
N VAL A 54 -2.36 -4.02 -9.30
CA VAL A 54 -1.81 -5.30 -9.77
C VAL A 54 -2.56 -6.47 -9.12
N VAL A 55 -2.75 -6.46 -7.81
CA VAL A 55 -3.49 -7.50 -7.06
C VAL A 55 -4.91 -7.64 -7.60
N ASN A 56 -5.64 -6.54 -7.77
CA ASN A 56 -7.00 -6.54 -8.30
C ASN A 56 -7.05 -7.07 -9.74
N LYS A 57 -6.06 -6.70 -10.57
CA LYS A 57 -5.99 -7.15 -11.95
C LYS A 57 -5.66 -8.64 -12.07
N VAL A 58 -4.80 -9.16 -11.19
CA VAL A 58 -4.50 -10.60 -11.11
C VAL A 58 -5.76 -11.38 -10.73
N ARG A 59 -6.52 -10.91 -9.73
CA ARG A 59 -7.75 -11.57 -9.26
C ARG A 59 -8.87 -11.60 -10.30
N SER A 60 -9.07 -10.48 -10.99
CA SER A 60 -10.12 -10.33 -12.00
C SER A 60 -9.80 -11.00 -13.34
N SER A 61 -8.63 -11.62 -13.48
CA SER A 61 -8.19 -12.30 -14.69
C SER A 61 -7.81 -13.75 -14.41
N LYS A 62 -7.58 -14.52 -15.49
CA LYS A 62 -7.08 -15.90 -15.39
C LYS A 62 -5.64 -15.97 -14.82
N LEU A 63 -5.00 -14.83 -14.52
CA LEU A 63 -3.67 -14.77 -13.93
C LEU A 63 -3.62 -15.25 -12.47
N ASN A 64 -4.75 -15.26 -11.76
CA ASN A 64 -4.83 -15.83 -10.42
C ASN A 64 -4.40 -17.31 -10.39
N LEU A 65 -4.76 -18.07 -11.45
CA LEU A 65 -4.35 -19.46 -11.61
C LEU A 65 -2.83 -19.61 -11.82
N LEU A 66 -2.15 -18.55 -12.28
CA LEU A 66 -0.71 -18.57 -12.58
C LEU A 66 0.17 -18.18 -11.38
N LEU A 67 -0.34 -17.30 -10.53
CA LEU A 67 0.39 -16.78 -9.38
C LEU A 67 0.07 -17.54 -8.08
N GLY A 68 -1.10 -18.19 -8.02
CA GLY A 68 -1.57 -18.89 -6.84
C GLY A 68 -2.09 -17.94 -5.75
N GLY A 69 -2.99 -18.46 -4.91
CA GLY A 69 -3.62 -17.69 -3.83
C GLY A 69 -2.63 -17.11 -2.82
N ASP A 70 -1.61 -17.86 -2.44
CA ASP A 70 -0.60 -17.43 -1.46
C ASP A 70 0.22 -16.23 -1.93
N CYS A 71 0.49 -16.15 -3.23
CA CYS A 71 1.17 -15.00 -3.82
C CYS A 71 0.30 -13.75 -3.72
N VAL A 72 -1.00 -13.87 -4.02
CA VAL A 72 -1.96 -12.77 -3.92
C VAL A 72 -2.07 -12.27 -2.48
N ALA A 73 -2.27 -13.18 -1.52
CA ALA A 73 -2.36 -12.84 -0.09
C ALA A 73 -1.10 -12.13 0.44
N ARG A 74 0.09 -12.59 0.02
CA ARG A 74 1.36 -11.93 0.37
C ARG A 74 1.44 -10.50 -0.17
N HIS A 75 0.99 -10.27 -1.40
CA HIS A 75 0.97 -8.93 -1.98
C HIS A 75 -0.05 -8.02 -1.30
N GLU A 76 -1.21 -8.53 -0.88
CA GLU A 76 -2.16 -7.76 -0.08
C GLU A 76 -1.60 -7.33 1.26
N SER A 77 -0.97 -8.25 1.99
CA SER A 77 -0.29 -7.91 3.23
C SER A 77 0.77 -6.82 3.02
N LYS A 78 1.47 -6.87 1.88
CA LYS A 78 2.42 -5.82 1.48
C LYS A 78 1.72 -4.48 1.18
N VAL A 79 0.55 -4.48 0.55
CA VAL A 79 -0.27 -3.27 0.36
C VAL A 79 -0.68 -2.67 1.70
N SER A 80 -1.25 -3.47 2.61
CA SER A 80 -1.65 -3.00 3.94
C SER A 80 -0.47 -2.38 4.70
N ARG A 81 0.71 -2.97 4.60
CA ARG A 81 1.94 -2.41 5.20
C ARG A 81 2.34 -1.07 4.57
N TYR A 82 2.16 -0.89 3.26
CA TYR A 82 2.42 0.39 2.60
C TYR A 82 1.42 1.47 3.02
N ILE A 83 0.13 1.12 3.13
CA ILE A 83 -0.91 2.03 3.64
C ILE A 83 -0.58 2.47 5.07
N ALA A 84 -0.28 1.54 5.98
CA ALA A 84 0.07 1.87 7.36
C ALA A 84 1.31 2.78 7.47
N LYS A 85 2.30 2.58 6.59
CA LYS A 85 3.47 3.47 6.52
C LYS A 85 3.12 4.85 5.98
N PHE A 86 2.27 4.93 4.96
CA PHE A 86 1.75 6.20 4.45
C PHE A 86 1.01 6.95 5.56
N GLU A 87 0.04 6.30 6.22
CA GLU A 87 -0.75 6.90 7.31
C GLU A 87 0.15 7.44 8.42
N LYS A 88 1.10 6.63 8.89
CA LYS A 88 2.04 7.06 9.92
C LYS A 88 2.90 8.25 9.50
N LEU A 89 3.41 8.27 8.27
CA LEU A 89 4.31 9.32 7.79
C LEU A 89 3.59 10.60 7.36
N ALA A 90 2.37 10.48 6.83
CA ALA A 90 1.57 11.61 6.40
C ALA A 90 0.81 12.25 7.57
N TRP A 91 0.22 11.44 8.45
CA TRP A 91 -0.72 11.89 9.47
C TRP A 91 -0.24 11.70 10.90
N GLY A 92 0.91 11.05 11.11
CA GLY A 92 1.41 10.75 12.46
C GLY A 92 1.56 11.98 13.35
N LYS A 93 2.08 13.09 12.80
CA LYS A 93 2.22 14.35 13.55
C LYS A 93 0.88 14.98 13.92
N VAL A 94 -0.10 14.89 13.03
CA VAL A 94 -1.48 15.35 13.27
C VAL A 94 -2.05 14.59 14.46
N LEU A 95 -1.89 13.27 14.49
CA LEU A 95 -2.38 12.45 15.60
C LEU A 95 -1.67 12.76 16.93
N THR A 96 -0.35 12.95 16.91
CA THR A 96 0.42 13.28 18.13
C THR A 96 0.24 14.72 18.60
N SER A 97 -0.39 15.59 17.81
CA SER A 97 -0.68 16.97 18.22
C SER A 97 -1.86 17.05 19.21
N LEU A 98 -2.68 16.00 19.25
CA LEU A 98 -3.80 15.85 20.18
C LEU A 98 -3.31 15.36 21.56
N PRO A 99 -4.09 15.57 22.64
CA PRO A 99 -3.81 14.99 23.94
C PRO A 99 -3.73 13.45 23.88
N GLU A 100 -2.77 12.86 24.59
CA GLU A 100 -2.65 11.39 24.69
C GLU A 100 -3.86 10.76 25.39
N ASP A 101 -4.36 11.43 26.43
CA ASP A 101 -5.62 11.08 27.10
C ASP A 101 -6.68 12.15 26.81
N PRO A 102 -7.67 11.87 25.96
CA PRO A 102 -8.74 12.82 25.64
C PRO A 102 -9.72 13.05 26.79
N THR A 103 -9.64 12.25 27.86
CA THR A 103 -10.51 12.35 29.04
C THR A 103 -9.88 13.08 30.21
N ALA A 104 -8.57 13.32 30.16
CA ALA A 104 -7.86 14.07 31.18
C ALA A 104 -8.33 15.52 31.22
N GLU A 105 -8.54 16.05 32.43
CA GLU A 105 -8.79 17.48 32.60
C GLU A 105 -7.57 18.28 32.14
N ILE A 106 -7.80 19.17 31.18
CA ILE A 106 -6.78 20.10 30.67
C ILE A 106 -7.25 21.53 30.84
N SER A 107 -6.32 22.45 31.08
CA SER A 107 -6.66 23.87 31.16
C SER A 107 -7.11 24.41 29.80
N PRO A 108 -7.94 25.47 29.76
CA PRO A 108 -8.34 26.11 28.51
C PRO A 108 -7.16 26.56 27.64
N GLU A 109 -6.06 27.00 28.25
CA GLU A 109 -4.85 27.43 27.56
C GLU A 109 -4.17 26.27 26.86
N LYS A 110 -4.06 25.12 27.54
CA LYS A 110 -3.48 23.90 26.98
C LYS A 110 -4.36 23.32 25.88
N ALA A 111 -5.69 23.37 26.05
CA ALA A 111 -6.63 22.99 24.99
C ALA A 111 -6.45 23.85 23.73
N ARG A 112 -6.30 25.17 23.89
CA ARG A 112 -6.03 26.09 22.77
C ARG A 112 -4.73 25.77 22.06
N GLU A 113 -3.68 25.41 22.80
CA GLU A 113 -2.39 24.99 22.25
C GLU A 113 -2.54 23.73 21.38
N HIS A 114 -3.23 22.70 21.88
CA HIS A 114 -3.52 21.49 21.10
C HIS A 114 -4.27 21.81 19.81
N PHE A 115 -5.28 22.69 19.85
CA PHE A 115 -6.01 23.11 18.64
C PHE A 115 -5.12 23.82 17.61
N VAL A 116 -4.24 24.71 18.06
CA VAL A 116 -3.32 25.43 17.16
C VAL A 116 -2.32 24.47 16.53
N ASN A 117 -1.74 23.57 17.33
CA ASN A 117 -0.79 22.57 16.84
C ASN A 117 -1.47 21.60 15.86
N PHE A 118 -2.67 21.13 16.19
CA PHE A 118 -3.45 20.26 15.32
C PHE A 118 -3.72 20.91 13.97
N ASN A 119 -4.24 22.13 13.95
CA ASN A 119 -4.54 22.83 12.69
C ASN A 119 -3.28 23.04 11.84
N THR A 120 -2.16 23.36 12.49
CA THR A 120 -0.87 23.56 11.82
C THR A 120 -0.38 22.26 11.17
N GLU A 121 -0.30 21.17 11.94
CA GLU A 121 0.14 19.87 11.43
C GLU A 121 -0.83 19.30 10.39
N PHE A 122 -2.14 19.52 10.57
CA PHE A 122 -3.17 19.11 9.62
C PHE A 122 -2.99 19.83 8.26
N GLU A 123 -2.82 21.14 8.25
CA GLU A 123 -2.58 21.90 7.02
C GLU A 123 -1.29 21.47 6.31
N LEU A 124 -0.23 21.17 7.07
CA LEU A 124 1.02 20.64 6.52
C LEU A 124 0.83 19.25 5.90
N ALA A 125 0.06 18.36 6.55
CA ALA A 125 -0.22 17.03 6.04
C ALA A 125 -1.14 17.06 4.81
N TYR A 126 -2.16 17.91 4.84
CA TYR A 126 -3.17 18.04 3.78
C TYR A 126 -2.62 18.64 2.48
N ARG A 127 -1.67 19.58 2.57
CA ARG A 127 -1.09 20.27 1.40
C ARG A 127 0.05 19.52 0.71
N LYS A 128 0.34 18.28 1.13
CA LYS A 128 1.40 17.45 0.53
C LYS A 128 1.11 17.03 -0.90
#